data_AF-A0A956J422-F1
#
_entry.id   AF-A0A956J422-F1
#
_cell.length_a   1.000
_cell.length_b   1.000
_cell.length_c   1.000
_cell.angle_alpha   90.00
_cell.angle_beta   90.00
_cell.angle_gamma   90.00
#
_symmetry.space_group_name_H-M   'P 1'
#
loop_
_entity.id
_entity.type
_entity.pdbx_description
1 polymer ?
#
loop_
_entity_poly.entity_id
_entity_poly.type
_entity_poly.pdbx_seq_one_letter_code
_entity_poly.pdbx_strand_id
1 'polypeptide(L)'
;MNEALGAWFESMKAGLVAAAPTVFMAIGLSSVGLIVAFVMRRVSAWAVRRTGLEALGETAGVSRLLYAVGIREGGVARLVGQVVFYSVLLLTLSAVAEVLGLSGVATLISALMQYLPRLLTALLVLVAGVWIAGFLQKLVVGFG
;
A
#
# COMPACT_ATOMS: atom_id res chain seq x y z
N MET A 1 -37.75 -8.83 -32.78
CA MET A 1 -36.27 -8.73 -32.68
C MET A 1 -35.81 -7.29 -32.44
N ASN A 2 -36.37 -6.28 -33.13
CA ASN A 2 -36.00 -4.87 -32.92
C ASN A 2 -36.37 -4.29 -31.54
N GLU A 3 -37.46 -4.75 -30.91
CA GLU A 3 -37.87 -4.27 -29.58
C GLU A 3 -36.98 -4.78 -28.43
N ALA A 4 -36.44 -6.00 -28.55
CA ALA A 4 -35.51 -6.57 -27.57
C ALA A 4 -34.16 -5.84 -27.56
N LEU A 5 -33.69 -5.40 -28.74
CA LEU A 5 -32.49 -4.58 -28.88
C LEU A 5 -32.70 -3.18 -28.29
N GLY A 6 -33.88 -2.58 -28.47
CA GLY A 6 -34.24 -1.30 -27.88
C GLY A 6 -34.27 -1.35 -26.34
N ALA A 7 -34.87 -2.38 -25.75
CA ALA A 7 -34.93 -2.56 -24.30
C ALA A 7 -33.54 -2.75 -23.67
N TRP A 8 -32.66 -3.51 -24.31
CA TRP A 8 -31.26 -3.65 -23.88
C TRP A 8 -30.48 -2.34 -23.99
N PHE A 9 -30.71 -1.57 -25.06
CA PHE A 9 -30.06 -0.26 -25.26
C PHE A 9 -30.48 0.76 -24.20
N GLU A 10 -31.77 0.82 -23.85
CA GLU A 10 -32.25 1.69 -22.76
C GLU A 10 -31.70 1.27 -21.39
N SER A 11 -31.55 -0.03 -21.13
CA SER A 11 -30.93 -0.52 -19.90
C SER A 11 -29.43 -0.16 -19.80
N MET A 12 -28.71 -0.21 -20.93
CA MET A 12 -27.31 0.24 -20.98
C MET A 12 -27.19 1.75 -20.82
N LYS A 13 -28.05 2.52 -21.50
CA LYS A 13 -28.06 3.99 -21.42
C LYS A 13 -28.39 4.47 -20.01
N ALA A 14 -29.36 3.84 -19.34
CA ALA A 14 -29.68 4.12 -17.94
C ALA A 14 -28.49 3.82 -17.02
N GLY A 15 -27.80 2.69 -17.22
CA GLY A 15 -26.57 2.37 -16.50
C GLY A 15 -25.44 3.36 -16.74
N LEU A 16 -25.29 3.84 -17.98
CA LEU A 16 -24.24 4.81 -18.37
C LEU A 16 -24.48 6.20 -17.76
N VAL A 17 -25.73 6.67 -17.75
CA VAL A 17 -26.12 7.94 -17.13
C VAL A 17 -26.00 7.86 -15.61
N ALA A 18 -26.34 6.71 -15.00
CA ALA A 18 -26.17 6.47 -13.57
C ALA A 18 -24.69 6.34 -13.16
N ALA A 19 -23.83 5.84 -14.05
CA ALA A 19 -22.38 5.72 -13.82
C ALA A 19 -21.61 7.02 -14.09
N ALA A 20 -22.17 7.97 -14.84
CA ALA A 20 -21.47 9.22 -15.17
C ALA A 20 -20.99 9.98 -13.92
N PRO A 21 -21.80 10.18 -12.86
CA PRO A 21 -21.35 10.85 -11.64
C PRO A 21 -20.31 10.05 -10.84
N THR A 22 -20.45 8.72 -10.79
CA THR A 22 -19.56 7.86 -9.98
C THR A 22 -18.18 7.73 -10.61
N VAL A 23 -18.06 7.77 -11.94
CA VAL A 23 -16.76 7.81 -12.63
C VAL A 23 -16.00 9.09 -12.30
N PHE A 24 -16.66 10.25 -12.23
CA PHE A 24 -16.01 11.49 -11.78
C PHE A 24 -15.52 11.39 -10.33
N MET A 25 -16.33 10.81 -9.43
CA MET A 25 -15.92 10.58 -8.03
C MET A 25 -14.74 9.60 -7.93
N ALA A 26 -14.75 8.53 -8.72
CA ALA A 26 -13.69 7.52 -8.77
C ALA A 26 -12.36 8.12 -9.24
N ILE A 27 -12.38 8.99 -10.25
CA ILE A 27 -11.19 9.70 -10.74
C ILE A 27 -10.66 10.64 -9.65
N GLY A 28 -11.53 11.39 -8.99
CA GLY A 28 -11.14 12.27 -7.89
C GLY A 28 -10.50 11.52 -6.73
N LEU A 29 -11.14 10.43 -6.29
CA LEU A 29 -10.66 9.58 -5.21
C LEU A 29 -9.33 8.89 -5.55
N SER A 30 -9.22 8.33 -6.76
CA SER A 30 -8.00 7.70 -7.25
C SER A 30 -6.83 8.67 -7.26
N SER A 31 -7.07 9.91 -7.69
CA SER A 31 -6.05 10.97 -7.70
C SER A 31 -5.51 11.25 -6.29
N VAL A 32 -6.41 11.39 -5.30
CA VAL A 32 -6.01 11.61 -3.89
C VAL A 32 -5.27 10.39 -3.34
N GLY A 33 -5.78 9.18 -3.57
CA GLY A 33 -5.17 7.97 -3.05
C GLY A 33 -3.78 7.69 -3.63
N LEU A 34 -3.56 7.99 -4.91
CA LEU A 34 -2.23 7.90 -5.54
C LEU A 34 -1.23 8.87 -4.91
N ILE A 35 -1.65 10.11 -4.60
CA ILE A 35 -0.80 11.08 -3.90
C ILE A 35 -0.42 10.54 -2.52
N VAL A 36 -1.39 10.05 -1.75
CA VAL A 36 -1.15 9.47 -0.41
C VAL A 36 -0.22 8.26 -0.50
N ALA A 37 -0.40 7.38 -1.48
CA ALA A 37 0.47 6.22 -1.70
C ALA A 37 1.92 6.62 -1.97
N PHE A 38 2.12 7.64 -2.80
CA PHE A 38 3.45 8.19 -3.08
C PHE A 38 4.10 8.80 -1.83
N VAL A 39 3.34 9.57 -1.06
CA VAL A 39 3.83 10.18 0.19
C VAL A 39 4.22 9.09 1.19
N MET A 40 3.36 8.11 1.45
CA MET A 40 3.67 7.04 2.40
C MET A 40 4.86 6.20 1.97
N ARG A 41 4.99 5.87 0.67
CA ARG A 41 6.19 5.20 0.16
C ARG A 41 7.47 5.97 0.52
N ARG A 42 7.44 7.30 0.36
CA ARG A 42 8.59 8.17 0.63
C ARG A 42 8.88 8.23 2.13
N VAL A 43 7.86 8.44 2.94
CA VAL A 43 7.94 8.56 4.41
C VAL A 43 8.43 7.25 5.03
N SER A 44 7.84 6.11 4.67
CA SER A 44 8.23 4.81 5.21
C SER A 44 9.67 4.45 4.84
N ALA A 45 10.07 4.64 3.58
CA ALA A 45 11.45 4.40 3.18
C ALA A 45 12.42 5.34 3.89
N TRP A 46 12.02 6.61 4.11
CA TRP A 46 12.82 7.57 4.86
C TRP A 46 12.96 7.20 6.34
N ALA A 47 11.88 6.76 6.97
CA ALA A 47 11.87 6.33 8.36
C ALA A 47 12.83 5.15 8.57
N VAL A 48 12.76 4.12 7.71
CA VAL A 48 13.61 2.93 7.84
C VAL A 48 15.09 3.28 7.67
N ARG A 49 15.45 4.14 6.71
CA ARG A 49 16.84 4.59 6.52
C ARG A 49 17.43 5.28 7.75
N ARG A 50 16.61 5.92 8.59
CA ARG A 50 17.06 6.55 9.84
C ARG A 50 17.24 5.58 11.00
N THR A 51 16.82 4.32 10.85
CA THR A 51 16.79 3.38 11.99
C THR A 51 17.99 2.47 12.12
N GLY A 52 18.89 2.41 11.13
CA GLY A 52 20.03 1.48 11.16
C GLY A 52 19.65 0.02 10.84
N LEU A 53 18.39 -0.22 10.46
CA LEU A 53 17.89 -1.51 9.95
C LEU A 53 18.69 -2.04 8.76
N GLU A 54 19.35 -1.16 8.01
CA GLU A 54 20.21 -1.53 6.89
C GLU A 54 21.44 -2.33 7.37
N ALA A 55 22.09 -1.90 8.45
CA ALA A 55 23.25 -2.58 9.03
C ALA A 55 22.89 -3.95 9.64
N LEU A 56 21.72 -4.05 10.28
CA LEU A 56 21.19 -5.31 10.79
C LEU A 56 20.78 -6.27 9.66
N GLY A 57 20.21 -5.75 8.58
CA GLY A 57 19.84 -6.55 7.40
C GLY A 57 21.06 -7.13 6.68
N GLU A 58 22.18 -6.42 6.66
CA GLU A 58 23.45 -6.90 6.13
C GLU A 58 24.06 -8.01 6.98
N THR A 59 24.09 -7.84 8.31
CA THR A 59 24.66 -8.85 9.23
C THR A 59 23.75 -10.07 9.42
N ALA A 60 22.42 -9.90 9.35
CA ALA A 60 21.45 -10.99 9.48
C ALA A 60 21.25 -11.80 8.18
N GLY A 61 21.97 -11.48 7.09
CA GLY A 61 21.86 -12.20 5.81
C GLY A 61 20.57 -11.94 5.01
N VAL A 62 19.73 -11.01 5.46
CA VAL A 62 18.49 -10.58 4.78
C VAL A 62 18.81 -9.95 3.43
N SER A 63 19.98 -9.31 3.30
CA SER A 63 20.52 -8.80 2.05
C SER A 63 20.59 -9.85 0.94
N ARG A 64 20.94 -11.11 1.24
CA ARG A 64 20.95 -12.21 0.25
C ARG A 64 19.55 -12.58 -0.23
N LEU A 65 18.57 -12.59 0.68
CA LEU A 65 17.18 -12.85 0.34
C LEU A 65 16.61 -11.72 -0.53
N LEU A 66 16.89 -10.46 -0.18
CA LEU A 66 16.53 -9.28 -0.96
C LEU A 66 17.08 -9.33 -2.40
N TYR A 67 18.35 -9.71 -2.56
CA TYR A 67 18.96 -9.92 -3.88
C TYR A 67 18.27 -11.04 -4.67
N ALA A 68 17.88 -12.14 -4.00
CA ALA A 68 17.18 -13.26 -4.64
C ALA A 68 15.79 -12.87 -5.17
N VAL A 69 15.11 -11.90 -4.53
CA VAL A 69 13.83 -11.34 -5.01
C VAL A 69 14.01 -10.14 -5.95
N GLY A 70 15.25 -9.83 -6.37
CA GLY A 70 15.55 -8.78 -7.35
C GLY A 70 15.72 -7.37 -6.78
N ILE A 71 15.73 -7.19 -5.45
CA ILE A 71 15.95 -5.89 -4.80
C ILE A 71 17.46 -5.72 -4.61
N ARG A 72 18.09 -5.09 -5.60
CA ARG A 72 19.55 -4.89 -5.66
C ARG A 72 20.07 -3.65 -4.92
N GLU A 73 19.19 -2.69 -4.62
CA GLU A 73 19.59 -1.40 -4.02
C GLU A 73 18.55 -0.94 -2.99
N GLY A 74 19.01 -0.31 -1.90
CA GLY A 74 18.15 0.29 -0.87
C GLY A 74 17.63 -0.65 0.22
N GLY A 75 18.09 -1.91 0.23
CA GLY A 75 17.94 -2.85 1.35
C GLY A 75 16.51 -3.01 1.89
N VAL A 76 16.42 -3.23 3.21
CA VAL A 76 15.15 -3.39 3.93
C VAL A 76 14.26 -2.15 3.78
N ALA A 77 14.84 -0.95 3.73
CA ALA A 77 14.08 0.30 3.57
C ALA A 77 13.28 0.38 2.26
N ARG A 78 13.87 -0.08 1.15
CA ARG A 78 13.19 -0.10 -0.16
C ARG A 78 12.08 -1.15 -0.16
N LEU A 79 12.33 -2.34 0.40
CA LEU A 79 11.31 -3.39 0.51
C LEU A 79 10.13 -2.91 1.36
N VAL A 80 10.39 -2.33 2.54
CA VAL A 80 9.33 -1.79 3.41
C VAL A 80 8.54 -0.69 2.71
N GLY A 81 9.22 0.26 2.05
CA GLY A 81 8.56 1.32 1.29
C GLY A 81 7.71 0.78 0.13
N GLN A 82 8.15 -0.30 -0.52
CA GLN A 82 7.44 -0.94 -1.62
C GLN A 82 6.21 -1.73 -1.13
N VAL A 83 6.34 -2.46 -0.02
CA VAL A 83 5.20 -3.12 0.65
C VAL A 83 4.16 -2.08 1.06
N VAL A 84 4.59 -0.97 1.66
CA VAL A 84 3.69 0.13 2.04
C VAL A 84 3.01 0.74 0.82
N PHE A 85 3.75 0.97 -0.26
CA PHE A 85 3.20 1.51 -1.50
C PHE A 85 2.09 0.63 -2.08
N TYR A 86 2.37 -0.68 -2.27
CA TYR A 86 1.37 -1.61 -2.77
C TYR A 86 0.18 -1.74 -1.81
N SER A 87 0.43 -1.59 -0.52
CA SER A 87 -0.64 -1.55 0.48
C SER A 87 -1.59 -0.38 0.21
N VAL A 88 -1.08 0.85 0.21
CA VAL A 88 -1.92 2.04 0.00
C VAL A 88 -2.55 2.07 -1.40
N LEU A 89 -1.85 1.56 -2.41
CA LEU A 89 -2.38 1.42 -3.77
C LEU A 89 -3.60 0.48 -3.81
N LEU A 90 -3.51 -0.70 -3.18
CA LEU A 90 -4.62 -1.64 -3.10
C LEU A 90 -5.80 -1.06 -2.30
N LEU A 91 -5.55 -0.32 -1.21
CA LEU A 91 -6.60 0.38 -0.46
C LEU A 91 -7.34 1.38 -1.35
N THR A 92 -6.59 2.18 -2.11
CA THR A 92 -7.14 3.16 -3.04
C THR A 92 -7.97 2.48 -4.13
N LEU A 93 -7.45 1.40 -4.70
CA LEU A 93 -8.13 0.66 -5.76
C LEU A 93 -9.45 0.03 -5.27
N SER A 94 -9.49 -0.46 -4.03
CA SER A 94 -10.72 -0.94 -3.39
C SER A 94 -11.78 0.15 -3.32
N ALA A 95 -11.40 1.30 -2.76
CA ALA A 95 -12.33 2.39 -2.54
C ALA A 95 -12.87 2.93 -3.88
N VAL A 96 -12.03 2.94 -4.91
CA VAL A 96 -12.44 3.25 -6.29
C VAL A 96 -13.41 2.18 -6.82
N ALA A 97 -13.15 0.89 -6.62
CA ALA A 97 -14.03 -0.19 -7.04
C ALA A 97 -15.41 -0.16 -6.33
N GLU A 98 -15.44 0.20 -5.05
CA GLU A 98 -16.66 0.41 -4.26
C GLU A 98 -17.48 1.59 -4.80
N VAL A 99 -16.83 2.73 -5.06
CA VAL A 99 -17.48 3.91 -5.65
C VAL A 99 -18.05 3.62 -7.04
N LEU A 100 -17.39 2.74 -7.80
CA LEU A 100 -17.85 2.28 -9.11
C LEU A 100 -18.96 1.21 -9.04
N GLY A 101 -19.36 0.76 -7.84
CA GLY A 101 -20.45 -0.21 -7.65
C GLY A 101 -20.06 -1.66 -7.92
N LEU A 102 -18.77 -1.99 -7.97
CA LEU A 102 -18.26 -3.35 -8.21
C LEU A 102 -18.28 -4.18 -6.92
N SER A 103 -19.46 -4.41 -6.35
CA SER A 103 -19.67 -5.06 -5.04
C SER A 103 -18.98 -6.44 -4.87
N GLY A 104 -18.93 -7.24 -5.94
CA GLY A 104 -18.23 -8.53 -5.94
C GLY A 104 -16.71 -8.41 -5.82
N VAL A 105 -16.12 -7.37 -6.42
CA VAL A 105 -14.69 -7.07 -6.33
C VAL A 105 -14.38 -6.37 -4.99
N ALA A 106 -15.24 -5.45 -4.56
CA ALA A 106 -15.14 -4.75 -3.30
C ALA A 106 -14.99 -5.71 -2.12
N THR A 107 -15.86 -6.72 -2.01
CA THR A 107 -15.86 -7.63 -0.85
C THR A 107 -14.53 -8.41 -0.69
N LEU A 108 -13.95 -8.86 -1.80
CA LEU A 108 -12.64 -9.54 -1.78
C LEU A 108 -11.52 -8.58 -1.38
N ILE A 109 -11.57 -7.33 -1.87
CA ILE A 109 -10.55 -6.35 -1.54
C ILE A 109 -10.73 -5.84 -0.10
N SER A 110 -11.95 -5.67 0.41
CA SER A 110 -12.21 -5.27 1.80
C SER A 110 -11.61 -6.26 2.81
N ALA A 111 -11.61 -7.56 2.50
CA ALA A 111 -10.92 -8.56 3.31
C ALA A 111 -9.40 -8.30 3.34
N LEU A 112 -8.78 -8.01 2.20
CA LEU A 112 -7.37 -7.62 2.11
C LEU A 112 -7.08 -6.28 2.82
N MET A 113 -8.04 -5.34 2.82
CA MET A 113 -7.94 -4.06 3.54
C MET A 113 -7.84 -4.24 5.06
N GLN A 114 -8.26 -5.36 5.65
CA GLN A 114 -8.07 -5.57 7.10
C GLN A 114 -6.64 -6.03 7.43
N TYR A 115 -5.97 -6.71 6.50
CA TYR A 115 -4.61 -7.21 6.68
C TYR A 115 -3.56 -6.13 6.42
N LEU A 116 -3.77 -5.27 5.41
CA LEU A 116 -2.81 -4.24 5.02
C LEU A 116 -2.46 -3.23 6.12
N PRO A 117 -3.43 -2.58 6.79
CA PRO A 117 -3.16 -1.66 7.90
C PRO A 117 -2.42 -2.37 9.03
N ARG A 118 -2.79 -3.61 9.37
CA ARG A 118 -2.09 -4.39 10.38
C ARG A 118 -0.64 -4.67 10.00
N LEU A 119 -0.37 -4.98 8.73
CA LEU A 119 0.98 -5.13 8.18
C LEU A 119 1.77 -3.82 8.26
N LEU A 120 1.16 -2.69 7.91
CA LEU A 120 1.76 -1.37 8.06
C LEU A 120 2.10 -1.06 9.52
N THR A 121 1.18 -1.32 10.44
CA THR A 121 1.41 -1.15 11.89
C THR A 121 2.55 -2.06 12.37
N ALA A 122 2.58 -3.32 11.94
CA ALA A 122 3.66 -4.25 12.29
C ALA A 122 5.03 -3.75 11.79
N LEU A 123 5.10 -3.24 10.56
CA LEU A 123 6.31 -2.64 10.01
C LEU A 123 6.73 -1.38 10.77
N LEU A 124 5.79 -0.51 11.13
CA LEU A 124 6.08 0.68 11.94
C LEU A 124 6.63 0.29 13.32
N VAL A 125 6.04 -0.72 13.97
CA VAL A 125 6.50 -1.23 15.27
C VAL A 125 7.90 -1.85 15.14
N LEU A 126 8.18 -2.61 14.08
CA LEU A 126 9.52 -3.16 13.81
C LEU A 126 10.58 -2.05 13.72
N VAL A 127 10.27 -1.01 12.96
CA VAL A 127 11.15 0.16 12.78
C VAL A 127 11.38 0.87 14.11
N ALA A 128 10.32 1.09 14.90
CA ALA A 128 10.44 1.70 16.23
C ALA A 128 11.28 0.83 17.19
N GLY A 129 11.10 -0.49 17.17
CA GLY A 129 11.84 -1.43 18.01
C GLY A 129 13.35 -1.39 17.74
N VAL A 130 13.75 -1.35 16.47
CA VAL A 130 15.18 -1.23 16.11
C VAL A 130 15.74 0.12 16.52
N TRP A 131 14.96 1.19 16.39
CA TRP A 131 15.38 2.51 16.83
C TRP A 131 15.68 2.56 18.33
N ILE A 132 14.80 1.94 19.13
CA ILE A 132 14.98 1.81 20.57
C ILE A 132 16.19 0.92 20.87
N ALA A 133 16.36 -0.22 20.19
CA ALA A 133 17.50 -1.12 20.39
C ALA A 133 18.84 -0.42 20.14
N GLY A 134 18.94 0.39 19.07
CA GLY A 134 20.14 1.16 18.78
C GLY A 134 20.43 2.24 19.83
N PHE A 135 19.39 2.85 20.41
CA PHE A 135 19.54 3.78 21.54
C PHE A 135 20.05 3.07 22.79
N LEU A 136 19.46 1.92 23.14
CA LEU A 136 19.88 1.10 24.28
C LEU A 136 21.32 0.59 24.14
N GLN A 137 21.73 0.16 22.94
CA GLN A 137 23.10 -0.29 22.69
C GLN A 137 24.12 0.82 22.96
N LYS A 138 23.83 2.05 22.53
CA LYS A 138 24.71 3.21 22.79
C LYS A 138 24.80 3.53 24.28
N LEU A 139 23.71 3.37 25.03
CA LEU A 139 23.73 3.55 26.47
C LEU A 139 24.57 2.47 27.17
N VAL A 140 24.41 1.20 26.80
CA VAL A 140 25.17 0.10 27.43
C VAL A 140 26.66 0.17 27.09
N VAL A 141 27.01 0.45 25.83
CA VAL A 141 28.40 0.53 25.37
C VAL A 141 29.08 1.84 25.81
N GLY A 142 28.31 2.92 26.01
CA GLY A 142 28.84 4.22 26.46
C GLY A 142 29.19 4.27 27.96
N PHE A 143 28.85 3.25 28.74
CA PHE A 143 29.14 3.14 30.17
C PHE A 143 30.29 2.15 30.50
N GLY A 144 31.08 1.73 29.50
CA GLY A 144 32.30 0.91 29.67
C GLY A 144 33.48 1.47 28.89
#